data_AF-A0A0D8I9A8-F1
#
_entry.id   AF-A0A0D8I9A8-F1
#
_cell.length_a   1.000
_cell.length_b   1.000
_cell.length_c   1.000
_cell.angle_alpha   90.00
_cell.angle_beta   90.00
_cell.angle_gamma   90.00
#
_symmetry.space_group_name_H-M   'P 1'
#
loop_
_entity.id
_entity.type
_entity.pdbx_description
1 polymer ?
#
loop_
_entity_poly.entity_id
_entity_poly.type
_entity_poly.pdbx_seq_one_letter_code
_entity_poly.pdbx_strand_id
1 'polypeptide(L)'
;METSKTLEQTLKVLELLKNSIIEDLLEGKEVSTEDAEGRVKNIVRDVARSFNVSDSTILDKCTRQLDISATEFYNLAVRYITKQDNELEEIVASNRRETIDSEAQTRVLLQKIRDN
;
A
#
# COMPACT_ATOMS: atom_id res chain seq x y z
N MET A 1 -11.17 8.34 -16.51
CA MET A 1 -9.89 7.64 -16.76
C MET A 1 -9.99 6.32 -16.03
N GLU A 2 -9.71 5.21 -16.72
CA GLU A 2 -9.65 3.90 -16.08
C GLU A 2 -8.32 3.76 -15.34
N THR A 3 -8.36 3.26 -14.11
CA THR A 3 -7.18 2.84 -13.35
C THR A 3 -6.99 1.34 -13.54
N SER A 4 -5.77 0.87 -13.71
CA SER A 4 -5.55 -0.58 -13.83
C SER A 4 -5.99 -1.30 -12.55
N LYS A 5 -6.54 -2.52 -12.70
CA LYS A 5 -6.91 -3.35 -11.54
C LYS A 5 -5.74 -3.62 -10.60
N THR A 6 -4.51 -3.66 -11.13
CA THR A 6 -3.29 -3.82 -10.32
C THR A 6 -3.05 -2.60 -9.46
N LEU A 7 -3.10 -1.39 -10.03
CA LEU A 7 -2.94 -0.17 -9.26
C LEU A 7 -4.08 0.00 -8.24
N GLU A 8 -5.33 -0.26 -8.64
CA GLU A 8 -6.50 -0.18 -7.76
C GLU A 8 -6.36 -1.08 -6.52
N GLN A 9 -5.86 -2.31 -6.70
CA GLN A 9 -5.62 -3.25 -5.62
C GLN A 9 -4.52 -2.76 -4.65
N THR A 10 -3.40 -2.26 -5.17
CA THR A 10 -2.31 -1.69 -4.34
C THR A 10 -2.79 -0.46 -3.58
N LEU A 11 -3.52 0.44 -4.25
CA LEU A 11 -4.11 1.62 -3.63
C LEU A 11 -5.06 1.23 -2.49
N LYS A 12 -5.88 0.18 -2.68
CA LYS A 12 -6.79 -0.27 -1.62
C LYS A 12 -6.06 -0.81 -0.39
N VAL A 13 -4.95 -1.52 -0.59
CA VAL A 13 -4.09 -1.98 0.52
C VAL A 13 -3.53 -0.78 1.29
N LEU A 14 -3.03 0.24 0.59
CA LEU A 14 -2.48 1.44 1.21
C LEU A 14 -3.54 2.26 1.97
N GLU A 15 -4.76 2.35 1.43
CA GLU A 15 -5.89 3.02 2.10
C GLU A 15 -6.25 2.32 3.42
N LEU A 16 -6.33 0.99 3.42
CA LEU A 16 -6.61 0.22 4.65
C LEU A 16 -5.45 0.27 5.65
N LEU A 17 -4.20 0.24 5.18
CA LEU A 17 -3.02 0.45 6.02
C LEU A 17 -3.04 1.83 6.67
N LYS A 18 -3.38 2.87 5.92
CA LYS A 18 -3.56 4.23 6.44
C LYS A 18 -4.59 4.27 7.56
N ASN A 19 -5.76 3.68 7.36
CA ASN A 19 -6.80 3.67 8.38
C ASN A 19 -6.33 2.98 9.67
N SER A 20 -5.66 1.83 9.54
CA SER A 20 -5.09 1.10 10.68
C SER A 20 -4.00 1.90 11.42
N ILE A 21 -3.12 2.58 10.69
CA ILE A 21 -2.04 3.41 11.29
C ILE A 21 -2.64 4.63 11.99
N ILE A 22 -3.64 5.29 11.39
CA ILE A 22 -4.32 6.43 12.01
C ILE A 22 -5.07 6.00 13.28
N GLU A 23 -5.75 4.86 13.26
CA GLU A 23 -6.45 4.32 14.43
C GLU A 23 -5.48 4.11 15.59
N ASP A 24 -4.32 3.49 15.35
CA ASP A 24 -3.29 3.33 16.39
C ASP A 24 -2.79 4.68 16.92
N LEU A 25 -2.54 5.66 16.05
CA LEU A 25 -2.11 7.01 16.45
C LEU A 25 -3.17 7.72 17.30
N LEU A 26 -4.45 7.58 16.96
CA LEU A 26 -5.57 8.17 17.70
C LEU A 26 -5.74 7.51 19.08
N GLU A 27 -5.44 6.23 19.18
CA GLU A 27 -5.42 5.49 20.45
C GLU A 27 -4.15 5.75 21.29
N GLY A 28 -3.23 6.58 20.79
CA GLY A 28 -1.96 6.88 21.45
C GLY A 28 -0.99 5.70 21.47
N LYS A 29 -1.20 4.69 20.62
CA LYS A 29 -0.28 3.58 20.43
C LYS A 29 0.90 4.03 19.61
N GLU A 30 2.06 3.46 19.92
CA GLU A 30 3.25 3.62 19.08
C GLU A 30 3.04 2.85 17.77
N VAL A 31 3.27 3.52 16.63
CA VAL A 31 3.26 2.87 15.32
C VAL A 31 4.52 2.00 15.24
N SER A 32 4.40 0.76 15.68
CA SER A 32 5.47 -0.22 15.74
C SER A 32 5.53 -1.06 14.46
N THR A 33 6.73 -1.56 14.17
CA THR A 33 7.02 -2.49 13.08
C THR A 33 7.10 -3.95 13.56
N GLU A 34 6.91 -4.21 14.86
CA GLU A 34 7.04 -5.55 15.47
C GLU A 34 6.10 -6.61 14.87
N ASP A 35 4.92 -6.23 14.40
CA ASP A 35 3.96 -7.11 13.71
C ASP A 35 3.62 -6.61 12.29
N ALA A 36 4.59 -5.96 11.64
CA ALA A 36 4.44 -5.42 10.28
C ALA A 36 3.91 -6.47 9.28
N GLU A 37 4.48 -7.67 9.31
CA GLU A 37 4.10 -8.75 8.39
C GLU A 37 2.68 -9.27 8.67
N GLY A 38 2.29 -9.44 9.95
CA GLY A 38 0.95 -9.86 10.33
C GLY A 38 -0.12 -8.85 9.91
N ARG A 39 0.15 -7.56 10.12
CA ARG A 39 -0.70 -6.44 9.70
C ARG A 39 -0.91 -6.41 8.19
N VAL A 40 0.17 -6.49 7.41
CA VAL A 40 0.08 -6.53 5.95
C VAL A 40 -0.72 -7.75 5.49
N LYS A 41 -0.47 -8.94 6.04
CA LYS A 41 -1.20 -10.16 5.66
C LYS A 41 -2.70 -10.07 5.96
N ASN A 42 -3.10 -9.45 7.07
CA ASN A 42 -4.51 -9.26 7.40
C ASN A 42 -5.20 -8.32 6.39
N ILE A 43 -4.57 -7.18 6.09
CA ILE A 43 -5.11 -6.22 5.10
C ILE A 43 -5.15 -6.83 3.70
N VAL A 44 -4.09 -7.54 3.30
CA VAL A 44 -4.02 -8.29 2.03
C VAL A 44 -5.21 -9.24 1.89
N ARG A 45 -5.58 -9.95 2.95
CA ARG A 45 -6.72 -10.87 2.96
C ARG A 45 -8.05 -10.14 2.77
N ASP A 46 -8.23 -9.00 3.41
CA ASP A 46 -9.46 -8.20 3.28
C ASP A 46 -9.61 -7.61 1.87
N VAL A 47 -8.51 -7.14 1.28
CA VAL A 47 -8.49 -6.70 -0.12
C VAL A 47 -8.69 -7.86 -1.08
N ALA A 48 -8.05 -9.00 -0.87
CA ALA A 48 -8.22 -10.18 -1.72
C ALA A 48 -9.69 -10.62 -1.80
N ARG A 49 -10.39 -10.59 -0.66
CA ARG A 49 -11.84 -10.86 -0.58
C ARG A 49 -12.67 -9.83 -1.35
N SER A 50 -12.37 -8.54 -1.24
CA SER A 50 -13.15 -7.49 -1.92
C SER A 50 -13.00 -7.53 -3.44
N PHE A 51 -11.84 -7.97 -3.94
CA PHE A 51 -11.58 -8.13 -5.37
C PHE A 51 -11.82 -9.56 -5.90
N ASN A 52 -12.24 -10.50 -5.05
CA ASN A 52 -12.44 -11.91 -5.38
C ASN A 52 -11.20 -12.55 -6.05
N VAL A 53 -10.02 -12.34 -5.47
CA VAL A 53 -8.73 -12.91 -5.90
C VAL A 53 -8.03 -13.60 -4.72
N SER A 54 -6.92 -14.29 -4.98
CA SER A 54 -6.14 -14.92 -3.91
C SER A 54 -5.33 -13.91 -3.10
N ASP A 55 -5.14 -14.17 -1.79
CA ASP A 55 -4.24 -13.40 -0.92
C ASP A 55 -2.85 -13.25 -1.55
N SER A 56 -2.32 -14.32 -2.14
CA SER A 56 -1.02 -14.31 -2.82
C SER A 56 -0.97 -13.35 -4.00
N THR A 57 -2.09 -13.11 -4.70
CA THR A 57 -2.14 -12.16 -5.82
C THR A 57 -1.97 -10.72 -5.34
N ILE A 58 -2.66 -10.36 -4.26
CA ILE A 58 -2.53 -9.01 -3.69
C ILE A 58 -1.15 -8.83 -3.06
N LEU A 59 -0.68 -9.84 -2.31
CA LEU A 59 0.63 -9.81 -1.68
C LEU A 59 1.74 -9.64 -2.73
N ASP A 60 1.70 -10.40 -3.82
CA ASP A 60 2.68 -10.31 -4.91
C ASP A 60 2.79 -8.89 -5.47
N LYS A 61 1.65 -8.22 -5.69
CA LYS A 61 1.57 -6.83 -6.18
C LYS A 61 2.16 -5.81 -5.20
N CYS A 62 2.01 -6.04 -3.90
CA CYS A 62 2.55 -5.15 -2.87
C CYS A 62 4.00 -5.49 -2.48
N THR A 63 4.56 -6.61 -2.95
CA THR A 63 5.88 -7.11 -2.51
C THR A 63 6.75 -7.48 -3.70
N ARG A 64 6.63 -8.71 -4.22
CA ARG A 64 7.52 -9.26 -5.27
C ARG A 64 7.54 -8.41 -6.52
N GLN A 65 6.41 -7.85 -6.93
CA GLN A 65 6.39 -6.95 -8.09
C GLN A 65 7.24 -5.72 -7.84
N LEU A 66 7.19 -5.17 -6.62
CA LEU A 66 7.93 -4.00 -6.14
C LEU A 66 9.37 -4.31 -5.68
N ASP A 67 9.81 -5.57 -5.73
CA ASP A 67 11.11 -6.06 -5.25
C ASP A 67 11.39 -5.75 -3.76
N ILE A 68 10.35 -5.85 -2.93
CA ILE A 68 10.43 -5.63 -1.47
C ILE A 68 9.67 -6.70 -0.70
N SER A 69 10.00 -6.89 0.57
CA SER A 69 9.28 -7.75 1.50
C SER A 69 8.00 -7.10 2.04
N ALA A 70 7.13 -7.89 2.67
CA ALA A 70 5.92 -7.38 3.33
C ALA A 70 6.25 -6.42 4.48
N THR A 71 7.31 -6.71 5.24
CA THR A 71 7.80 -5.84 6.32
C THR A 71 8.32 -4.52 5.77
N GLU A 72 9.10 -4.55 4.69
CA GLU A 72 9.56 -3.32 4.02
C GLU A 72 8.40 -2.51 3.47
N PHE A 73 7.43 -3.16 2.83
CA PHE A 73 6.22 -2.50 2.33
C PHE A 73 5.45 -1.79 3.45
N TYR A 74 5.27 -2.46 4.61
CA TYR A 74 4.65 -1.82 5.78
C TYR A 74 5.44 -0.61 6.26
N ASN A 75 6.75 -0.74 6.41
CA ASN A 75 7.61 0.34 6.89
C ASN A 75 7.56 1.54 5.94
N LEU A 76 7.65 1.29 4.64
CA LEU A 76 7.50 2.29 3.59
C LEU A 76 6.13 2.96 3.64
N ALA A 77 5.05 2.20 3.86
CA ALA A 77 3.71 2.74 4.03
C ALA A 77 3.61 3.64 5.27
N VAL A 78 4.16 3.22 6.42
CA VAL A 78 4.21 4.05 7.64
C VAL A 78 4.93 5.36 7.37
N ARG A 79 6.13 5.34 6.79
CA ARG A 79 6.90 6.55 6.48
C ARG A 79 6.16 7.47 5.51
N TYR A 80 5.53 6.88 4.49
CA TYR A 80 4.75 7.62 3.51
C TYR A 80 3.52 8.30 4.14
N ILE A 81 2.73 7.55 4.91
CA ILE A 81 1.49 8.04 5.55
C ILE A 81 1.80 9.11 6.60
N THR A 82 2.88 8.93 7.37
CA THR A 82 3.34 9.90 8.38
C THR A 82 4.16 11.05 7.81
N LYS A 83 4.28 11.15 6.47
CA LYS A 83 4.98 12.22 5.75
C LYS A 83 6.47 12.34 6.10
N GLN A 84 7.11 11.23 6.46
CA GLN A 84 8.54 11.17 6.70
C GLN A 84 9.34 11.20 5.40
N ASP A 85 8.89 10.45 4.38
CA ASP A 85 9.49 10.43 3.04
C ASP A 85 8.47 9.98 1.96
N ASN A 86 8.90 9.95 0.69
CA ASN A 86 8.10 9.55 -0.47
C ASN A 86 8.63 8.29 -1.18
N GLU A 87 9.48 7.50 -0.54
CA GLU A 87 10.15 6.35 -1.16
C GLU A 87 9.15 5.32 -1.69
N LEU A 88 8.09 5.05 -0.92
CA LEU A 88 6.99 4.18 -1.36
C LEU A 88 6.35 4.70 -2.66
N GLU A 89 6.10 6.01 -2.74
CA GLU A 89 5.49 6.63 -3.92
C GLU A 89 6.39 6.47 -5.15
N GLU A 90 7.70 6.65 -4.99
CA GLU A 90 8.67 6.47 -6.06
C GLU A 90 8.73 5.03 -6.55
N ILE A 91 8.76 4.05 -5.63
CA ILE A 91 8.78 2.62 -5.97
C ILE A 91 7.50 2.25 -6.74
N VAL A 92 6.32 2.61 -6.22
CA VAL A 92 5.04 2.26 -6.85
C VAL A 92 4.85 2.99 -8.19
N ALA A 93 5.22 4.27 -8.29
CA ALA A 93 5.07 5.04 -9.52
C ALA A 93 6.05 4.58 -10.61
N SER A 94 7.26 4.15 -10.24
CA SER A 94 8.27 3.62 -11.16
C SER A 94 7.96 2.19 -11.60
N ASN A 95 7.21 1.44 -10.79
CA ASN A 95 6.80 0.08 -11.09
C ASN A 95 5.62 0.02 -12.07
N ARG A 96 5.93 0.19 -13.35
CA ARG A 96 4.95 0.19 -14.45
C ARG A 96 4.93 -1.10 -15.26
N ARG A 97 5.50 -2.21 -14.73
CA ARG A 97 5.63 -3.46 -15.52
C ARG A 97 4.28 -4.04 -15.94
N GLU A 98 3.17 -3.70 -15.27
CA GLU A 98 1.84 -4.28 -15.52
C GLU A 98 0.67 -3.29 -15.60
N THR A 99 0.92 -1.97 -15.62
CA THR A 99 -0.16 -0.96 -15.51
C THR A 99 -0.21 -0.05 -16.72
N ILE A 100 -1.43 0.22 -17.21
CA ILE A 100 -1.70 1.24 -18.24
C ILE A 100 -1.62 2.68 -17.69
N ASP A 101 -1.46 2.81 -16.36
CA ASP A 101 -1.46 4.06 -15.65
C ASP A 101 -0.16 4.84 -15.88
N SER A 102 -0.28 6.15 -16.11
CA SER A 102 0.91 7.02 -16.18
C SER A 102 1.53 7.21 -14.79
N GLU A 103 2.85 7.39 -14.74
CA GLU A 103 3.57 7.68 -13.49
C GLU A 103 2.95 8.88 -12.75
N ALA A 104 2.65 9.95 -13.49
CA ALA A 104 2.01 11.14 -12.94
C ALA A 104 0.64 10.83 -12.31
N GLN A 105 -0.18 10.01 -12.96
CA GLN A 105 -1.48 9.58 -12.42
C GLN A 105 -1.31 8.73 -11.16
N THR A 106 -0.37 7.78 -11.17
CA THR A 106 -0.07 6.95 -9.99
C THR A 106 0.31 7.80 -8.79
N ARG A 107 1.20 8.78 -8.98
CA ARG A 107 1.58 9.74 -7.92
C ARG A 107 0.37 10.52 -7.39
N VAL A 108 -0.46 11.06 -8.28
CA VAL A 108 -1.68 11.80 -7.87
C VAL A 108 -2.62 10.91 -7.04
N LEU A 109 -2.80 9.65 -7.40
CA LEU A 109 -3.65 8.73 -6.65
C LEU A 109 -3.07 8.36 -5.28
N LEU A 110 -1.76 8.14 -5.20
CA LEU A 110 -1.07 7.87 -3.94
C LEU A 110 -1.13 9.07 -2.99
N GLN A 111 -0.88 10.28 -3.51
CA GLN A 111 -0.96 11.52 -2.73
C GLN A 111 -2.36 11.75 -2.18
N LYS A 112 -3.42 11.43 -2.95
CA LYS A 112 -4.80 11.47 -2.45
C LYS A 112 -5.02 10.54 -1.27
N ILE A 113 -4.45 9.33 -1.27
CA ILE A 113 -4.54 8.43 -0.12
C ILE A 113 -3.81 9.03 1.08
N ARG A 114 -2.59 9.53 0.90
CA ARG A 114 -1.81 10.11 1.99
C ARG A 114 -2.51 11.32 2.61
N ASP A 115 -3.02 12.23 1.79
CA ASP A 115 -3.45 13.57 2.22
C ASP A 115 -4.94 13.66 2.61
N ASN A 116 -5.82 12.72 2.19
CA ASN A 116 -7.23 12.63 2.62
C ASN A 116 -7.39 11.78 3.87
#